data_AF-A0A962KBN3-F1
#
_entry.id   AF-A0A962KBN3-F1
#
_cell.length_a   1.000
_cell.length_b   1.000
_cell.length_c   1.000
_cell.angle_alpha   90.00
_cell.angle_beta   90.00
_cell.angle_gamma   90.00
#
_symmetry.space_group_name_H-M   'P 1'
#
loop_
_entity.id
_entity.type
_entity.pdbx_description
1 polymer ?
#
loop_
_entity_poly.entity_id
_entity_poly.type
_entity_poly.pdbx_seq_one_letter_code
_entity_poly.pdbx_strand_id
1 'polypeptide(L)'
;QVISSHTKLQCQKVFHVSPFFDVKGEYRFQFLHQQNKRTVAINYWLDGSLQLKTLITGDAIELSARHIISSLIKLGWTTVNVVIGIHWQALKLWRKGAHFYKKPTPPRMEISS
;
A
#
# COMPACT_ATOMS: atom_id res chain seq x y z
N GLN A 1 -0.59 -6.62 22.23
CA GLN A 1 0.85 -6.91 22.00
C GLN A 1 1.45 -5.74 21.24
N VAL A 2 2.64 -5.25 21.62
CA VAL A 2 3.28 -4.09 20.97
C VAL A 2 3.95 -4.53 19.66
N ILE A 3 3.64 -3.87 18.54
CA ILE A 3 4.25 -4.15 17.23
C ILE A 3 5.59 -3.42 17.17
N SER A 4 6.68 -4.16 16.90
CA SER A 4 8.05 -3.65 16.79
C SER A 4 8.65 -3.97 15.42
N SER A 5 9.86 -3.46 15.16
CA SER A 5 10.62 -3.73 13.91
C SER A 5 10.91 -5.20 13.64
N HIS A 6 10.91 -6.04 14.68
CA HIS A 6 11.17 -7.47 14.56
C HIS A 6 9.90 -8.31 14.51
N THR A 7 8.73 -7.68 14.68
CA THR A 7 7.45 -8.36 14.67
C THR A 7 7.09 -8.72 13.23
N LYS A 8 7.10 -10.02 12.91
CA LYS A 8 6.63 -10.53 11.63
C LYS A 8 5.10 -10.62 11.65
N LEU A 9 4.47 -9.83 10.79
CA LEU A 9 3.03 -9.81 10.62
C LEU A 9 2.70 -10.28 9.21
N GLN A 10 1.77 -11.23 9.11
CA GLN A 10 1.32 -11.78 7.83
C GLN A 10 -0.16 -12.11 7.90
N CYS A 11 -0.85 -11.98 6.77
CA CYS A 11 -2.23 -12.43 6.64
C CYS A 11 -2.50 -12.97 5.24
N GLN A 12 -3.45 -13.90 5.13
CA GLN A 12 -3.90 -14.41 3.84
C GLN A 12 -4.71 -13.34 3.10
N LYS A 13 -4.52 -13.22 1.78
CA LYS A 13 -5.30 -12.32 0.93
C LYS A 13 -6.69 -12.92 0.71
N VAL A 14 -7.63 -12.56 1.58
CA VAL A 14 -9.03 -13.02 1.52
C VAL A 14 -9.96 -12.05 0.77
N PHE A 15 -9.51 -10.83 0.50
CA PHE A 15 -10.30 -9.81 -0.20
C PHE A 15 -9.82 -9.57 -1.64
N HIS A 16 -10.76 -9.30 -2.54
CA HIS A 16 -10.49 -8.79 -3.88
C HIS A 16 -10.25 -7.27 -3.84
N VAL A 17 -9.02 -6.88 -3.49
CA VAL A 17 -8.61 -5.47 -3.36
C VAL A 17 -7.93 -4.89 -4.60
N SER A 18 -7.63 -5.71 -5.62
CA SER A 18 -6.98 -5.26 -6.84
C SER A 18 -7.45 -6.08 -8.04
N PRO A 19 -7.75 -5.43 -9.18
CA PRO A 19 -8.09 -6.15 -10.41
C PRO A 19 -6.87 -6.77 -11.10
N PHE A 20 -5.65 -6.56 -10.61
CA PHE A 20 -4.43 -7.14 -11.20
C PHE A 20 -3.96 -8.43 -10.52
N PHE A 21 -4.57 -8.79 -9.38
CA PHE A 21 -4.16 -9.94 -8.58
C PHE A 21 -5.37 -10.71 -8.07
N ASP A 22 -5.39 -12.02 -8.37
CA ASP A 22 -6.38 -12.97 -7.86
C ASP A 22 -6.38 -13.05 -6.32
N VAL A 23 -7.47 -13.53 -5.70
CA VAL A 23 -7.64 -13.67 -4.24
C VAL A 23 -6.88 -14.89 -3.72
N LYS A 24 -5.56 -14.82 -3.81
CA LYS A 24 -4.61 -15.87 -3.41
C LYS A 24 -3.40 -15.23 -2.75
N GLY A 25 -2.56 -16.06 -2.13
CA GLY A 25 -1.32 -15.60 -1.52
C GLY A 25 -1.53 -14.80 -0.23
N GLU A 26 -0.52 -14.05 0.18
CA GLU A 26 -0.45 -13.43 1.49
C GLU A 26 0.14 -12.02 1.45
N TYR A 27 -0.26 -11.21 2.43
CA TYR A 27 0.39 -9.94 2.72
C TYR A 27 1.40 -10.12 3.85
N ARG A 28 2.57 -9.51 3.69
CA ARG A 28 3.58 -9.39 4.75
C ARG A 28 3.75 -7.93 5.11
N PHE A 29 3.54 -7.62 6.38
CA PHE A 29 3.62 -6.27 6.92
C PHE A 29 4.95 -6.06 7.64
N GLN A 30 5.56 -4.90 7.40
CA GLN A 30 6.78 -4.49 8.07
C GLN A 30 6.60 -3.07 8.57
N PHE A 31 6.89 -2.87 9.86
CA PHE A 31 6.83 -1.58 10.52
C PHE A 31 8.22 -1.26 11.04
N LEU A 32 8.88 -0.26 10.47
CA LEU A 32 10.21 0.16 10.93
C LEU A 32 10.10 1.50 11.63
N HIS A 33 10.71 1.55 12.80
CA HIS A 33 10.80 2.74 13.63
C HIS A 33 12.28 3.00 13.90
N GLN A 34 12.82 4.07 13.33
CA GLN A 34 14.23 4.45 13.51
C GLN A 34 14.31 5.93 13.83
N GLN A 35 14.68 6.30 15.06
CA GLN A 35 14.75 7.69 15.50
C GLN A 35 13.43 8.43 15.18
N ASN A 36 13.46 9.40 14.26
CA ASN A 36 12.28 10.12 13.80
C ASN A 36 11.66 9.52 12.53
N LYS A 37 12.27 8.52 11.88
CA LYS A 37 11.70 7.88 10.69
C LYS A 37 10.66 6.83 11.03
N ARG A 38 9.57 6.84 10.27
CA ARG A 38 8.49 5.85 10.30
C ARG A 38 8.34 5.27 8.91
N THR A 39 8.41 3.95 8.82
CA THR A 39 8.25 3.25 7.56
C THR A 39 7.25 2.12 7.71
N VAL A 40 6.34 2.02 6.76
CA VAL A 40 5.35 0.95 6.66
C VAL A 40 5.47 0.32 5.28
N ALA A 41 5.61 -1.00 5.23
CA ALA A 41 5.55 -1.79 4.01
C ALA A 41 4.48 -2.85 4.09
N ILE A 42 3.72 -3.00 3.00
CA ILE A 42 2.71 -4.04 2.82
C ILE A 42 3.01 -4.73 1.50
N ASN A 43 3.68 -5.87 1.58
CA ASN A 43 4.13 -6.59 0.39
C ASN A 43 3.19 -7.76 0.10
N TYR A 44 2.79 -7.92 -1.15
CA TYR A 44 1.99 -9.04 -1.62
C TYR A 44 2.88 -10.15 -2.16
N TRP A 45 2.68 -11.36 -1.66
CA TRP A 45 3.41 -12.56 -2.05
C TRP A 45 2.45 -13.62 -2.59
N LEU A 46 2.83 -14.29 -3.66
CA LEU A 46 2.13 -15.43 -4.24
C LEU A 46 3.13 -16.54 -4.49
N ASP A 47 2.88 -17.74 -3.96
CA ASP A 47 3.73 -18.93 -4.13
C ASP A 47 5.21 -18.66 -3.80
N GLY A 48 5.46 -17.90 -2.73
CA GLY A 48 6.82 -17.53 -2.31
C GLY A 48 7.49 -16.44 -3.15
N SER A 49 6.83 -15.91 -4.19
CA SER A 49 7.35 -14.83 -5.04
C SER A 49 6.73 -13.48 -4.70
N LEU A 50 7.55 -12.41 -4.73
CA LEU A 50 7.10 -11.04 -4.46
C LEU A 50 6.39 -10.47 -5.69
N GLN A 51 5.09 -10.22 -5.58
CA GLN A 51 4.24 -9.76 -6.68
C GLN A 51 3.99 -8.25 -6.63
N LEU A 52 3.85 -7.68 -5.43
CA LEU A 52 3.73 -6.24 -5.24
C LEU A 52 4.56 -5.81 -4.03
N LYS A 53 5.42 -4.81 -4.26
CA LYS A 53 6.19 -4.15 -3.22
C LYS A 53 5.60 -2.78 -2.97
N THR A 54 5.16 -2.51 -1.74
CA THR A 54 4.70 -1.17 -1.34
C THR A 54 5.45 -0.71 -0.11
N LEU A 55 5.79 0.57 -0.07
CA LEU A 55 6.56 1.19 1.00
C LEU A 55 6.16 2.65 1.09
N ILE A 56 5.81 3.09 2.30
CA ILE A 56 5.66 4.51 2.63
C ILE A 56 6.64 4.80 3.76
N THR A 57 7.40 5.87 3.63
CA THR A 57 8.32 6.37 4.67
C THR A 57 8.06 7.84 4.90
N GLY A 58 8.13 8.26 6.15
CA GLY A 58 8.03 9.67 6.53
C GLY A 58 8.85 9.97 7.77
N ASP A 59 9.18 11.24 7.94
CA ASP A 59 9.80 11.76 9.15
C ASP A 59 8.71 12.23 10.13
N ALA A 60 8.77 11.72 11.35
CA ALA A 60 7.99 12.17 12.49
C ALA A 60 8.61 13.48 12.98
N ILE A 61 7.90 14.57 12.70
CA ILE A 61 8.24 15.92 13.14
C ILE A 61 7.29 16.36 14.25
N GLU A 62 7.73 17.30 15.07
CA GLU A 62 6.92 17.87 16.14
C GLU A 62 5.64 18.51 15.56
N LEU A 63 4.51 18.29 16.24
CA LEU A 63 3.24 18.86 15.84
C LEU A 63 3.19 20.35 16.16
N SER A 64 3.53 21.19 15.18
CA SER A 64 3.46 22.64 15.29
C SER A 64 2.64 23.24 14.14
N ALA A 65 2.03 24.41 14.36
CA ALA A 65 1.26 25.12 13.33
C ALA A 65 2.11 25.38 12.07
N ARG A 66 3.40 25.70 12.24
CA ARG A 66 4.33 25.92 11.12
C ARG A 66 4.53 24.64 10.30
N HIS A 67 4.71 23.50 10.96
CA HIS A 67 4.86 22.21 10.28
C HIS A 67 3.59 21.77 9.56
N ILE A 68 2.40 22.05 10.13
CA ILE A 68 1.12 21.76 9.49
C ILE A 68 0.96 22.57 8.20
N ILE A 69 1.13 23.89 8.25
CA ILE A 69 0.98 24.77 7.08
C ILE A 69 2.00 24.40 5.99
N SER A 70 3.26 24.18 6.36
CA SER A 70 4.29 23.75 5.41
C SER A 70 3.93 22.41 4.73
N SER A 71 3.39 21.46 5.50
CA SER A 71 2.96 20.16 4.97
C SER A 71 1.77 20.27 4.03
N LEU A 72 0.80 21.15 4.31
CA LEU A 72 -0.36 21.39 3.45
C LEU A 72 0.06 21.92 2.07
N ILE A 73 0.99 22.89 2.03
CA ILE A 73 1.50 23.44 0.77
C ILE A 73 2.22 22.36 -0.05
N LYS A 74 3.08 21.56 0.60
CA LYS A 74 3.80 20.44 -0.04
C LYS A 74 2.84 19.36 -0.57
N LEU A 75 1.76 19.09 0.16
CA LEU A 75 0.76 18.10 -0.22
C LEU A 75 0.05 18.51 -1.52
N GLY A 76 -0.25 19.80 -1.69
CA GLY A 76 -0.86 20.32 -2.93
C GLY A 76 -0.07 19.95 -4.18
N TRP A 77 1.24 20.20 -4.20
CA TRP A 77 2.11 19.83 -5.32
C TRP A 77 2.23 18.31 -5.51
N THR A 78 2.28 17.57 -4.39
CA THR A 78 2.38 16.11 -4.41
C THR A 78 1.17 15.47 -5.08
N THR A 79 -0.04 15.96 -4.81
CA THR A 79 -1.28 15.47 -5.42
C THR A 79 -1.24 15.57 -6.95
N VAL A 80 -0.79 16.69 -7.49
CA VAL A 80 -0.68 16.88 -8.96
C VAL A 80 0.26 15.85 -9.56
N ASN A 81 1.44 15.66 -8.97
CA ASN A 81 2.42 14.67 -9.43
C ASN A 81 1.88 13.24 -9.35
N VAL A 82 1.15 12.90 -8.28
CA VAL A 82 0.51 11.59 -8.11
C VAL A 82 -0.51 11.35 -9.22
N VAL A 83 -1.38 12.32 -9.51
CA VAL A 83 -2.40 12.18 -10.57
C VAL A 83 -1.72 11.96 -11.92
N ILE A 84 -0.74 12.78 -12.28
CA ILE A 84 0.02 12.63 -13.54
C ILE A 84 0.69 11.26 -13.60
N GLY A 85 1.34 10.84 -12.51
CA GLY A 85 2.00 9.54 -12.42
C GLY A 85 1.04 8.36 -12.59
N ILE A 86 -0.16 8.42 -12.00
CA ILE A 86 -1.19 7.39 -12.15
C ILE A 86 -1.62 7.27 -13.63
N HIS A 87 -1.86 8.39 -14.31
CA HIS A 87 -2.26 8.38 -15.72
C HIS A 87 -1.14 7.86 -16.63
N TRP A 88 0.11 8.25 -16.35
CA TRP A 88 1.26 7.74 -17.08
C TRP A 88 1.44 6.22 -16.94
N GLN A 89 1.30 5.69 -15.71
CA GLN A 89 1.34 4.25 -15.49
C GLN A 89 0.16 3.52 -16.13
N ALA A 90 -1.05 4.10 -16.09
CA ALA A 90 -2.22 3.55 -16.76
C ALA A 90 -1.99 3.43 -18.28
N LEU A 91 -1.43 4.46 -18.92
CA LEU A 91 -1.08 4.45 -20.34
C LEU A 91 -0.04 3.35 -20.65
N LYS A 92 0.98 3.20 -19.78
CA LYS A 92 2.00 2.15 -19.91
C LYS A 92 1.40 0.74 -19.77
N LEU A 93 0.48 0.54 -18.84
CA LEU A 93 -0.21 -0.74 -18.65
C LEU A 93 -1.13 -1.07 -19.84
N TRP A 94 -1.85 -0.07 -20.35
CA TRP A 94 -2.68 -0.20 -21.54
C TRP A 94 -1.85 -0.67 -22.75
N ARG A 95 -0.71 -0.01 -23.00
CA ARG A 95 0.21 -0.39 -24.07
C ARG A 95 0.79 -1.80 -23.89
N LYS A 96 0.91 -2.28 -22.66
CA LYS A 96 1.42 -3.62 -22.33
C LYS A 96 0.34 -4.71 -22.28
N GLY A 97 -0.94 -4.37 -22.48
CA GLY A 97 -2.04 -5.34 -22.44
C GLY A 97 -2.24 -5.96 -21.06
N ALA A 98 -2.22 -5.16 -19.99
CA ALA A 98 -2.39 -5.65 -18.63
C ALA A 98 -3.66 -6.52 -18.48
N HIS A 99 -3.52 -7.67 -17.82
CA HIS A 99 -4.62 -8.59 -17.55
C HIS A 99 -5.43 -8.13 -16.33
N PHE A 100 -6.76 -8.11 -16.46
CA PHE A 100 -7.68 -7.71 -15.41
C PHE A 100 -8.49 -8.92 -14.93
N TYR A 101 -8.41 -9.22 -13.65
CA TYR A 101 -9.22 -10.21 -12.94
C TYR A 101 -10.57 -9.59 -12.58
N LYS A 102 -11.66 -10.28 -12.95
CA LYS A 102 -13.01 -9.83 -12.61
C LYS A 102 -13.24 -9.97 -11.11
N LYS A 103 -13.96 -8.99 -10.54
CA LYS A 103 -14.39 -9.04 -9.15
C LYS A 103 -15.19 -10.34 -8.90
N PRO A 104 -14.80 -11.18 -7.93
CA PRO A 104 -15.53 -12.38 -7.59
C PRO A 104 -16.91 -12.02 -7.01
N THR A 105 -17.85 -12.94 -7.13
CA THR A 105 -19.16 -12.82 -6.48
C THR A 105 -18.96 -12.65 -4.97
N PRO A 106 -19.62 -11.67 -4.34
CA PRO A 106 -19.45 -11.41 -2.92
C PRO A 106 -19.86 -12.65 -2.10
N PRO A 107 -19.10 -13.01 -1.05
CA PRO A 107 -19.48 -14.10 -0.17
C PRO A 107 -20.82 -13.78 0.53
N ARG A 108 -21.70 -14.78 0.65
CA ARG A 108 -23.02 -14.62 1.29
C ARG A 108 -22.94 -14.49 2.82
N MET A 109 -21.80 -14.86 3.41
CA MET A 109 -21.55 -14.74 4.85
C MET A 109 -20.72 -13.49 5.11
N GLU A 110 -21.13 -12.69 6.08
CA GLU A 110 -20.33 -11.58 6.57
C GLU A 110 -19.04 -12.10 7.18
N ILE A 111 -17.92 -11.66 6.63
CA ILE A 111 -16.58 -11.92 7.16
C ILE A 111 -16.26 -10.83 8.18
N SER A 112 -16.89 -10.91 9.35
CA SER A 112 -16.43 -10.25 10.57
C SER A 112 -15.56 -11.22 11.35
N SER A 113 -14.33 -10.82 11.65
CA SER A 113 -13.38 -11.53 12.53
C SER A 113 -12.88 -10.57 13.59
#